data_AF-A0A4Q3DNA4-F1
#
_entry.id   AF-A0A4Q3DNA4-F1
#
_cell.length_a   1.000
_cell.length_b   1.000
_cell.length_c   1.000
_cell.angle_alpha   90.00
_cell.angle_beta   90.00
_cell.angle_gamma   90.00
#
_symmetry.space_group_name_H-M   'P 1'
#
loop_
_entity.id
_entity.type
_entity.pdbx_description
1 polymer ?
#
loop_
_entity_poly.entity_id
_entity_poly.type
_entity_poly.pdbx_seq_one_letter_code
_entity_poly.pdbx_strand_id
1 'polypeptide(L)'
;MLKHIPHILSPELLHALQAMGHGDELTIVDGNYPGASAGPRLIRADGHSGTDLLEAILTLMPLDDFVPDPAVVMQVVGDAGQVPPVVTEYGKIVARHEPAVKLTSLERFAFYRRANAGYAVIQTGEQRLYGNIILKKGVIRPDG
;
A
#
# COMPACT_ATOMS: atom_id res chain seq x y z
N MET A 1 -4.78 -20.46 7.66
CA MET A 1 -3.54 -19.94 8.29
C MET A 1 -2.36 -20.81 7.85
N LEU A 2 -1.17 -20.21 7.71
CA LEU A 2 0.06 -20.89 7.34
C LEU A 2 1.14 -20.58 8.39
N LYS A 3 2.17 -21.42 8.48
CA LYS A 3 3.33 -21.12 9.34
C LYS A 3 4.08 -19.91 8.76
N HIS A 4 4.54 -19.00 9.61
CA HIS A 4 5.35 -17.83 9.26
C HIS A 4 4.69 -16.76 8.37
N ILE A 5 3.41 -16.91 8.01
CA ILE A 5 2.67 -15.91 7.25
C ILE A 5 1.76 -15.12 8.20
N PRO A 6 1.77 -13.77 8.16
CA PRO A 6 0.86 -12.96 8.96
C PRO A 6 -0.60 -13.36 8.75
N HIS A 7 -1.31 -13.67 9.85
CA HIS A 7 -2.66 -14.25 9.80
C HIS A 7 -3.73 -13.30 9.28
N ILE A 8 -3.45 -11.99 9.24
CA ILE A 8 -4.33 -10.96 8.69
C ILE A 8 -4.32 -10.91 7.15
N LEU A 9 -3.34 -11.57 6.51
CA LEU A 9 -3.32 -11.69 5.05
C LEU A 9 -4.33 -12.74 4.63
N SER A 10 -5.45 -12.28 4.07
CA SER A 10 -6.49 -13.16 3.54
C SER A 10 -5.94 -14.05 2.42
N PRO A 11 -6.55 -15.23 2.15
CA PRO A 11 -6.14 -16.08 1.04
C PRO A 11 -6.13 -15.34 -0.31
N GLU A 12 -7.10 -14.44 -0.51
CA GLU A 12 -7.19 -13.61 -1.71
C GLU A 12 -6.04 -12.59 -1.80
N LEU A 13 -5.69 -11.95 -0.69
CA LEU A 13 -4.56 -11.01 -0.64
C LEU A 13 -3.24 -11.72 -0.90
N LEU A 14 -3.00 -12.89 -0.28
CA LEU A 14 -1.81 -13.70 -0.55
C LEU A 14 -1.69 -14.10 -2.01
N HIS A 15 -2.80 -14.50 -2.63
CA HIS A 15 -2.83 -14.81 -4.05
C HIS A 15 -2.45 -13.58 -4.90
N ALA A 16 -3.01 -12.40 -4.61
CA ALA A 16 -2.68 -11.18 -5.33
C ALA A 16 -1.18 -10.83 -5.20
N LEU A 17 -0.63 -10.85 -3.97
CA LEU A 17 0.80 -10.58 -3.73
C LEU A 17 1.72 -11.52 -4.50
N GLN A 18 1.37 -12.81 -4.54
CA GLN A 18 2.14 -13.82 -5.27
C GLN A 18 2.02 -13.69 -6.79
N ALA A 19 0.85 -13.28 -7.30
CA ALA A 19 0.58 -13.14 -8.72
C ALA A 19 1.15 -11.86 -9.33
N MET A 20 1.33 -10.79 -8.54
CA MET A 20 1.96 -9.55 -8.97
C MET A 20 3.40 -9.79 -9.48
N GLY A 21 3.79 -9.11 -10.56
CA GLY A 21 5.16 -9.03 -11.06
C GLY A 21 5.91 -7.80 -10.54
N HIS A 22 7.19 -7.67 -10.93
CA HIS A 22 7.95 -6.45 -10.73
C HIS A 22 7.27 -5.28 -11.45
N GLY A 23 7.06 -4.17 -10.74
CA GLY A 23 6.46 -2.96 -11.26
C GLY A 23 4.94 -2.89 -11.09
N ASP A 24 4.26 -3.98 -10.73
CA ASP A 24 2.84 -3.94 -10.38
C ASP A 24 2.62 -3.12 -9.11
N GLU A 25 1.48 -2.43 -9.06
CA GLU A 25 1.12 -1.55 -7.93
C GLU A 25 -0.10 -2.07 -7.17
N LEU A 26 0.02 -2.11 -5.85
CA LEU A 26 -1.03 -2.49 -4.91
C LEU A 26 -1.35 -1.28 -4.03
N THR A 27 -2.62 -0.93 -3.90
CA THR A 27 -3.03 0.22 -3.08
C THR A 27 -3.75 -0.25 -1.82
N ILE A 28 -3.26 0.14 -0.65
CA ILE A 28 -4.01 0.05 0.61
C ILE A 28 -4.78 1.35 0.76
N VAL A 29 -6.10 1.28 0.96
CA VAL A 29 -6.96 2.46 1.04
C VAL A 29 -7.76 2.52 2.33
N ASP A 30 -8.01 3.75 2.77
CA ASP A 30 -8.81 4.05 3.95
C ASP A 30 -10.30 3.80 3.72
N GLY A 31 -11.09 3.78 4.81
CA GLY A 31 -12.52 3.47 4.77
C GLY A 31 -13.37 4.42 3.93
N ASN A 32 -12.85 5.60 3.55
CA ASN A 32 -13.55 6.60 2.75
C ASN A 32 -13.17 6.56 1.27
N TYR A 33 -12.11 5.83 0.91
CA TYR A 33 -11.70 5.71 -0.49
C TYR A 33 -12.78 4.98 -1.31
N PRO A 34 -13.05 5.42 -2.56
CA PRO A 34 -14.10 4.85 -3.40
C PRO A 34 -13.65 3.53 -4.08
N GLY A 35 -13.20 2.53 -3.30
CA GLY A 35 -12.57 1.31 -3.82
C GLY A 35 -13.48 0.50 -4.74
N ALA A 36 -14.79 0.44 -4.46
CA ALA A 36 -15.76 -0.28 -5.28
C ALA A 36 -15.95 0.29 -6.70
N SER A 37 -15.64 1.58 -6.90
CA SER A 37 -15.73 2.25 -8.21
C SER A 37 -14.36 2.59 -8.79
N ALA A 38 -13.27 2.15 -8.16
CA ALA A 38 -11.90 2.50 -8.55
C ALA A 38 -11.48 1.86 -9.88
N GLY A 39 -11.96 0.64 -10.16
CA GLY A 39 -11.64 -0.11 -11.39
C GLY A 39 -10.82 -1.39 -11.15
N PRO A 40 -9.70 -1.35 -10.40
CA PRO A 40 -8.91 -2.54 -10.11
C PRO A 40 -9.68 -3.58 -9.30
N ARG A 41 -9.10 -4.78 -9.20
CA ARG A 41 -9.61 -5.82 -8.30
C ARG A 41 -9.69 -5.27 -6.87
N LEU A 42 -10.87 -5.34 -6.27
CA LEU A 42 -11.10 -4.95 -4.89
C LEU A 42 -10.92 -6.14 -3.96
N ILE A 43 -10.07 -5.99 -2.95
CA ILE A 43 -9.88 -6.95 -1.86
C ILE A 43 -10.37 -6.28 -0.58
N ARG A 44 -11.26 -6.93 0.17
CA ARG A 44 -11.84 -6.38 1.41
C ARG A 44 -11.03 -6.82 2.63
N ALA A 45 -10.75 -5.86 3.50
CA ALA A 45 -10.04 -6.02 4.77
C ALA A 45 -10.61 -5.08 5.84
N ASP A 46 -11.94 -4.97 5.89
CA ASP A 46 -12.70 -4.01 6.70
C ASP A 46 -12.38 -4.00 8.20
N GLY A 47 -11.91 -5.13 8.74
CA GLY A 47 -11.57 -5.26 10.17
C GLY A 47 -10.14 -4.87 10.52
N HIS A 48 -9.34 -4.40 9.57
CA HIS A 48 -7.92 -4.14 9.74
C HIS A 48 -7.57 -2.68 9.51
N SER A 49 -6.57 -2.17 10.23
CA SER A 49 -5.99 -0.86 9.96
C SER A 49 -5.09 -0.92 8.72
N GLY A 50 -4.87 0.23 8.07
CA GLY A 50 -3.94 0.29 6.95
C GLY A 50 -2.50 0.03 7.40
N THR A 51 -2.17 0.39 8.65
CA THR A 51 -0.84 0.15 9.25
C THR A 51 -0.57 -1.33 9.49
N ASP A 52 -1.54 -2.08 9.99
CA ASP A 52 -1.38 -3.53 10.22
C ASP A 52 -1.17 -4.25 8.89
N LEU A 53 -1.97 -3.91 7.87
CA LEU A 53 -1.81 -4.51 6.54
C LEU A 53 -0.49 -4.13 5.89
N LEU A 54 -0.06 -2.86 5.98
CA LEU A 54 1.22 -2.43 5.44
C LEU A 54 2.36 -3.21 6.06
N GLU A 55 2.39 -3.32 7.40
CA GLU A 55 3.39 -4.11 8.13
C GLU A 55 3.39 -5.57 7.63
N ALA A 56 2.22 -6.21 7.55
CA ALA A 56 2.13 -7.59 7.11
C ALA A 56 2.56 -7.81 5.64
N ILE A 57 2.15 -6.91 4.73
CA ILE A 57 2.50 -6.99 3.30
C ILE A 57 4.01 -6.89 3.11
N LEU A 58 4.68 -5.94 3.79
CA LEU A 58 6.12 -5.71 3.64
C LEU A 58 6.97 -6.84 4.25
N THR A 59 6.38 -7.75 5.06
CA THR A 59 7.10 -8.98 5.44
C THR A 59 7.32 -9.96 4.28
N LEU A 60 6.57 -9.81 3.18
CA LEU A 60 6.58 -10.73 2.05
C LEU A 60 6.92 -10.07 0.71
N MET A 61 6.53 -8.81 0.53
CA MET A 61 6.63 -8.11 -0.75
C MET A 61 7.71 -7.04 -0.71
N PRO A 62 8.79 -7.17 -1.51
CA PRO A 62 9.80 -6.12 -1.61
C PRO A 62 9.24 -4.90 -2.35
N LEU A 63 9.75 -3.72 -2.03
CA LEU A 63 9.48 -2.50 -2.78
C LEU A 63 10.47 -2.29 -3.94
N ASP A 64 10.02 -1.64 -5.00
CA ASP A 64 10.78 -1.44 -6.23
C ASP A 64 11.97 -0.47 -6.04
N ASP A 65 13.19 -0.99 -6.08
CA ASP A 65 14.45 -0.23 -5.94
C ASP A 65 14.92 0.44 -7.24
N PHE A 66 14.20 0.25 -8.35
CA PHE A 66 14.50 0.89 -9.64
C PHE A 66 13.80 2.24 -9.85
N VAL A 67 12.89 2.63 -8.94
CA VAL A 67 12.12 3.86 -9.04
C VAL A 67 12.30 4.74 -7.81
N PRO A 68 12.18 6.08 -7.93
CA PRO A 68 12.32 6.98 -6.80
C PRO A 68 11.10 6.98 -5.85
N ASP A 69 9.96 6.42 -6.29
CA ASP A 69 8.67 6.53 -5.63
C ASP A 69 7.92 5.18 -5.50
N PRO A 70 8.52 4.13 -4.91
CA PRO A 70 7.87 2.83 -4.79
C PRO A 70 6.82 2.78 -3.67
N ALA A 71 6.77 3.79 -2.80
CA ALA A 71 5.74 3.99 -1.79
C ALA A 71 5.22 5.43 -1.85
N VAL A 72 3.92 5.58 -2.11
CA VAL A 72 3.31 6.88 -2.43
C VAL A 72 2.04 7.09 -1.61
N VAL A 73 1.93 8.24 -0.95
CA VAL A 73 0.72 8.64 -0.21
C VAL A 73 0.00 9.81 -0.89
N MET A 74 -1.23 10.08 -0.46
CA MET A 74 -2.02 11.21 -0.95
C MET A 74 -1.75 12.49 -0.14
N GLN A 75 -1.55 13.61 -0.83
CA GLN A 75 -1.42 14.93 -0.20
C GLN A 75 -2.75 15.41 0.40
N VAL A 76 -2.66 16.20 1.48
CA VAL A 76 -3.84 16.86 2.05
C VAL A 76 -4.32 17.97 1.10
N VAL A 77 -5.62 17.97 0.80
CA VAL A 77 -6.21 18.97 -0.09
C VAL A 77 -6.12 20.35 0.57
N GLY A 78 -5.49 21.30 -0.13
CA GLY A 78 -5.29 22.66 0.36
C GLY A 78 -4.01 22.85 1.20
N ASP A 79 -3.32 21.76 1.59
CA ASP A 79 -2.05 21.83 2.32
C ASP A 79 -1.17 20.61 2.01
N ALA A 80 -0.41 20.66 0.91
CA ALA A 80 0.48 19.57 0.52
C ALA A 80 1.65 19.32 1.49
N GLY A 81 1.93 20.27 2.40
CA GLY A 81 2.98 20.14 3.41
C GLY A 81 2.52 19.43 4.69
N GLN A 82 1.21 19.34 4.90
CA GLN A 82 0.66 18.64 6.06
C GLN A 82 0.91 17.13 5.95
N VAL A 83 1.47 16.55 7.02
CA VAL A 83 1.70 15.11 7.13
C VAL A 83 0.68 14.52 8.12
N PRO A 84 -0.30 13.73 7.65
CA PRO A 84 -1.23 13.04 8.52
C PRO A 84 -0.53 12.07 9.49
N PRO A 85 -1.08 11.82 10.70
CA PRO A 85 -0.50 10.87 11.65
C PRO A 85 -0.29 9.46 11.06
N VAL A 86 -1.27 8.98 10.29
CA VAL A 86 -1.19 7.66 9.61
C VAL A 86 -0.03 7.60 8.61
N VAL A 87 0.24 8.69 7.88
CA VAL A 87 1.37 8.78 6.94
C VAL A 87 2.71 8.75 7.69
N THR A 88 2.78 9.39 8.87
CA THR A 88 3.97 9.31 9.74
C THR A 88 4.22 7.86 10.18
N GLU A 89 3.17 7.11 10.51
CA GLU A 89 3.29 5.69 10.87
C GLU A 89 3.70 4.83 9.68
N TYR A 90 3.11 5.04 8.50
CA TYR A 90 3.54 4.38 7.27
C TYR A 90 5.02 4.59 6.99
N GLY A 91 5.54 5.82 7.18
CA GLY A 91 6.96 6.11 6.98
C GLY A 91 7.86 5.29 7.92
N LYS A 92 7.45 5.09 9.18
CA LYS A 92 8.18 4.26 10.14
C LYS A 92 8.16 2.77 9.77
N ILE A 93 7.01 2.29 9.27
CA ILE A 93 6.85 0.90 8.85
C ILE A 93 7.71 0.63 7.61
N VAL A 94 7.58 1.48 6.58
CA VAL A 94 8.39 1.37 5.35
C VAL A 94 9.89 1.41 5.69
N ALA A 95 10.35 2.36 6.51
CA ALA A 95 11.76 2.44 6.87
C ALA A 95 12.30 1.23 7.64
N ARG A 96 11.44 0.43 8.29
CA ARG A 96 11.84 -0.79 9.02
C ARG A 96 12.11 -1.94 8.05
N HIS A 97 11.27 -2.10 7.04
CA HIS A 97 11.36 -3.20 6.07
C HIS A 97 12.22 -2.84 4.86
N GLU A 98 12.19 -1.57 4.46
CA GLU A 98 12.81 -1.04 3.25
C GLU A 98 13.59 0.26 3.57
N PRO A 99 14.75 0.18 4.28
CA PRO A 99 15.42 1.35 4.84
C PRO A 99 15.87 2.40 3.81
N ALA A 100 16.04 2.00 2.54
CA ALA A 100 16.40 2.90 1.45
C ALA A 100 15.19 3.67 0.88
N VAL A 101 13.96 3.21 1.16
CA VAL A 101 12.74 3.78 0.60
C VAL A 101 12.23 4.93 1.47
N LYS A 102 11.84 6.02 0.80
CA LYS A 102 11.14 7.14 1.42
C LYS A 102 9.74 7.25 0.82
N LEU A 103 8.78 7.68 1.64
CA LEU A 103 7.46 8.00 1.13
C LEU A 103 7.54 9.24 0.23
N THR A 104 6.89 9.15 -0.91
CA THR A 104 6.59 10.29 -1.77
C THR A 104 5.10 10.62 -1.68
N SER A 105 4.68 11.76 -2.24
CA SER A 105 3.27 12.17 -2.19
C SER A 105 2.77 12.69 -3.54
N LEU A 106 1.48 12.46 -3.80
CA LEU A 106 0.79 12.94 -4.99
C LEU A 106 -0.43 13.77 -4.62
N GLU A 107 -0.74 14.76 -5.46
CA GLU A 107 -2.03 15.46 -5.45
C GLU A 107 -3.18 14.44 -5.59
N ARG A 108 -4.32 14.70 -4.95
CA ARG A 108 -5.48 13.79 -4.85
C ARG A 108 -5.89 13.15 -6.17
N PHE A 109 -6.06 13.92 -7.24
CA PHE A 109 -6.49 13.35 -8.53
C PHE A 109 -5.37 12.58 -9.22
N ALA A 110 -4.11 13.00 -9.06
CA ALA A 110 -2.97 12.20 -9.50
C ALA A 110 -2.88 10.86 -8.77
N PHE A 111 -3.12 10.87 -7.45
CA PHE A 111 -3.20 9.65 -6.64
C PHE A 111 -4.31 8.73 -7.13
N TYR A 112 -5.53 9.25 -7.36
CA TYR A 112 -6.64 8.45 -7.90
C TYR A 112 -6.32 7.83 -9.25
N ARG A 113 -5.74 8.60 -10.18
CA ARG A 113 -5.36 8.04 -11.49
C ARG A 113 -4.37 6.88 -11.36
N ARG A 114 -3.38 7.01 -10.48
CA ARG A 114 -2.37 5.96 -10.26
C ARG A 114 -2.95 4.74 -9.57
N ALA A 115 -3.64 4.94 -8.44
CA ALA A 115 -4.28 3.87 -7.68
C ALA A 115 -5.29 3.08 -8.55
N ASN A 116 -6.10 3.77 -9.36
CA ASN A 116 -7.10 3.15 -10.25
C ASN A 116 -6.48 2.41 -11.44
N ALA A 117 -5.21 2.66 -11.76
CA ALA A 117 -4.46 1.95 -12.79
C ALA A 117 -3.63 0.78 -12.23
N GLY A 118 -3.58 0.63 -10.90
CA GLY A 118 -2.85 -0.43 -10.22
C GLY A 118 -3.47 -1.82 -10.40
N TYR A 119 -2.75 -2.83 -9.92
CA TYR A 119 -3.15 -4.24 -9.99
C TYR A 119 -4.38 -4.54 -9.12
N ALA A 120 -4.36 -4.06 -7.86
CA ALA A 120 -5.45 -4.25 -6.92
C ALA A 120 -5.53 -3.12 -5.89
N VAL A 121 -6.72 -2.97 -5.31
CA VAL A 121 -7.02 -2.08 -4.19
C VAL A 121 -7.48 -2.90 -3.00
N ILE A 122 -6.90 -2.65 -1.83
CA ILE A 122 -7.28 -3.26 -0.56
C ILE A 122 -8.04 -2.24 0.27
N GLN A 123 -9.35 -2.43 0.41
CA GLN A 123 -10.20 -1.58 1.22
C GLN A 123 -10.11 -1.98 2.69
N THR A 124 -9.63 -1.09 3.53
CA THR A 124 -9.45 -1.32 4.98
C THR A 124 -10.54 -0.65 5.81
N GLY A 125 -10.54 -0.93 7.12
CA GLY A 125 -11.32 -0.20 8.11
C GLY A 125 -10.61 1.04 8.67
N GLU A 126 -9.53 1.49 8.05
CA GLU A 126 -8.76 2.66 8.49
C GLU A 126 -9.66 3.91 8.53
N GLN A 127 -9.78 4.50 9.72
CA GLN A 127 -10.63 5.66 9.96
C GLN A 127 -9.84 6.97 9.86
N ARG A 128 -8.51 6.93 9.98
CA ARG A 128 -7.65 8.10 9.87
C ARG A 128 -7.66 8.59 8.42
N LEU A 129 -7.95 9.88 8.23
CA LEU A 129 -8.03 10.49 6.91
C LEU A 129 -6.68 10.46 6.19
N TYR A 130 -6.74 10.37 4.86
CA TYR A 130 -5.55 10.27 3.99
C TYR A 130 -4.71 9.01 4.29
N GLY A 131 -5.35 7.95 4.81
CA GLY A 131 -4.74 6.65 5.10
C GLY A 131 -4.61 5.77 3.85
N ASN A 132 -4.24 6.37 2.72
CA ASN A 132 -4.07 5.67 1.45
C ASN A 132 -2.59 5.61 1.09
N ILE A 133 -2.11 4.45 0.68
CA ILE A 133 -0.73 4.23 0.24
C ILE A 133 -0.69 3.27 -0.96
N ILE A 134 0.02 3.67 -2.00
CA ILE A 134 0.36 2.86 -3.16
C ILE A 134 1.73 2.24 -2.93
N LEU A 135 1.86 0.94 -3.18
CA LEU A 135 3.10 0.17 -3.08
C LEU A 135 3.42 -0.43 -4.44
N LYS A 136 4.63 -0.18 -4.95
CA LYS A 136 5.14 -0.78 -6.18
C LYS A 136 6.02 -1.97 -5.85
N LYS A 137 5.67 -3.15 -6.35
CA LYS A 137 6.39 -4.39 -6.08
C LYS A 137 7.75 -4.40 -6.78
N GLY A 138 8.80 -4.71 -6.04
CA GLY A 138 10.17 -4.85 -6.53
C GLY A 138 10.50 -6.25 -7.06
N VAL A 139 11.79 -6.44 -7.35
CA VAL A 139 12.35 -7.72 -7.78
C VAL A 139 12.68 -8.58 -6.56
N ILE A 140 12.33 -9.87 -6.61
CA ILE A 140 12.85 -10.88 -5.68
C ILE A 140 14.13 -11.46 -6.29
N ARG A 141 15.26 -11.33 -5.59
CA ARG A 141 16.57 -11.76 -6.11
C ARG A 141 16.78 -13.26 -5.85
N PRO A 142 17.56 -13.97 -6.69
CA PRO A 142 17.73 -15.42 -6.56
C PRO A 142 18.31 -15.89 -5.20
N ASP A 143 18.99 -14.99 -4.50
CA ASP A 143 19.62 -15.19 -3.20
C ASP A 143 18.69 -14.92 -1.99
N GLY A 144 17.45 -14.49 -2.25
CA GLY A 144 16.45 -14.15 -1.23
C GLY A 144 16.06 -12.69 -1.27
#